data_AF-A0A7S0RXT7-F1
#
_entry.id   AF-A0A7S0RXT7-F1
#
_cell.length_a   1.000
_cell.length_b   1.000
_cell.length_c   1.000
_cell.angle_alpha   90.00
_cell.angle_beta   90.00
_cell.angle_gamma   90.00
#
_symmetry.space_group_name_H-M   'P 1'
#
loop_
_entity.id
_entity.type
_entity.pdbx_description
1 polymer ?
#
loop_
_entity_poly.entity_id
_entity_poly.type
_entity_poly.pdbx_seq_one_letter_code
_entity_poly.pdbx_strand_id
1 'polypeptide(L)'
;SRCEPGNTMSLGVEFIDITKALAKASAALPVGQMVQTEAFSLFEAMSAVEIGNPKMDAAASATPLSVDQLIADGAAPVDLSNDQVLAVIDRLLAMEATWHHGAALAQTVYTSLYMLQPDRLEGSCPLLAAYVRGVAATCSAVRWLVLNGAVSEEEDFNILAMGLPLEETPPPPGGARDEAAVAALGAALDKLKAAAKAAGTGAPPAL
;
A
#
# COMPACT_ATOMS: atom_id res chain seq x y z
N SER A 1 -4.74 -21.68 -14.97
CA SER A 1 -5.52 -22.20 -13.83
C SER A 1 -6.24 -23.49 -14.22
N ARG A 2 -5.59 -24.64 -14.03
CA ARG A 2 -6.30 -25.93 -14.02
C ARG A 2 -6.89 -26.08 -12.62
N CYS A 3 -8.21 -26.21 -12.49
CA CYS A 3 -8.83 -26.70 -11.27
C CYS A 3 -8.35 -28.13 -11.05
N GLU A 4 -7.62 -28.38 -9.97
CA GLU A 4 -7.38 -29.74 -9.52
C GLU A 4 -8.69 -30.32 -8.93
N PRO A 5 -9.09 -31.53 -9.31
CA PRO A 5 -10.28 -32.17 -8.76
C PRO A 5 -9.93 -32.76 -7.39
N GLY A 6 -10.05 -31.99 -6.31
CA GLY A 6 -9.69 -32.54 -4.99
C GLY A 6 -9.96 -31.73 -3.73
N ASN A 7 -10.54 -30.53 -3.78
CA ASN A 7 -10.88 -29.83 -2.54
C ASN A 7 -12.21 -29.08 -2.65
N THR A 8 -13.32 -29.80 -2.49
CA THR A 8 -14.64 -29.20 -2.31
C THR A 8 -14.71 -28.59 -0.91
N MET A 9 -14.54 -27.28 -0.79
CA MET A 9 -15.22 -26.54 0.28
C MET A 9 -16.72 -26.77 0.07
N SER A 10 -17.34 -27.57 0.94
CA SER A 10 -18.73 -27.97 0.80
C SER A 10 -19.67 -26.81 1.17
N LEU A 11 -19.88 -25.88 0.25
CA LEU A 11 -20.93 -24.86 0.33
C LEU A 11 -22.35 -25.43 0.15
N GLY A 12 -22.49 -26.76 -0.02
CA GLY A 12 -23.78 -27.40 -0.33
C GLY A 12 -24.33 -27.03 -1.71
N VAL A 13 -23.47 -26.54 -2.62
CA VAL A 13 -23.84 -26.10 -3.97
C VAL A 13 -23.32 -27.11 -4.99
N GLU A 14 -24.21 -27.58 -5.86
CA GLU A 14 -23.86 -28.40 -7.02
C GLU A 14 -23.45 -27.48 -8.19
N PHE A 15 -22.25 -27.68 -8.73
CA PHE A 15 -21.76 -26.95 -9.90
C PHE A 15 -21.99 -27.77 -11.17
N ILE A 16 -22.61 -27.14 -12.18
CA ILE A 16 -22.87 -27.76 -13.48
C ILE A 16 -21.96 -27.13 -14.54
N ASP A 17 -21.21 -27.94 -15.27
CA ASP A 17 -20.35 -27.47 -16.37
C ASP A 17 -21.18 -27.11 -17.61
N ILE A 18 -21.18 -25.83 -17.97
CA ILE A 18 -21.90 -25.28 -19.14
C ILE A 18 -20.97 -24.93 -20.31
N THR A 19 -19.68 -25.27 -20.26
CA THR A 19 -18.66 -24.83 -21.24
C THR A 19 -19.06 -25.16 -22.68
N LYS A 20 -19.54 -26.39 -22.94
CA LYS A 20 -19.96 -26.82 -24.28
C LYS A 20 -21.20 -26.08 -24.78
N ALA A 21 -22.15 -25.81 -23.87
CA ALA A 21 -23.37 -25.08 -24.20
C ALA A 21 -23.04 -23.63 -24.58
N LEU A 22 -22.17 -22.98 -23.79
CA LEU A 22 -21.71 -21.62 -24.05
C LEU A 22 -20.95 -21.53 -25.38
N ALA A 23 -19.99 -22.43 -25.64
CA ALA A 23 -19.24 -22.44 -26.89
C ALA A 23 -20.14 -22.59 -28.13
N LYS A 24 -21.16 -23.47 -28.04
CA LYS A 24 -22.14 -23.65 -29.12
C LYS A 24 -23.00 -22.40 -29.34
N ALA A 25 -23.46 -21.77 -28.26
CA ALA A 25 -24.26 -20.54 -28.34
C ALA A 25 -23.45 -19.38 -28.93
N SER A 26 -22.21 -19.19 -28.48
CA SER A 26 -21.31 -18.15 -28.99
C SER A 26 -20.98 -18.34 -30.47
N ALA A 27 -20.79 -19.57 -30.94
CA ALA A 27 -20.53 -19.85 -32.35
C ALA A 27 -21.73 -19.57 -33.28
N ALA A 28 -22.95 -19.54 -32.75
CA ALA A 28 -24.16 -19.21 -33.50
C ALA A 28 -24.40 -17.69 -33.61
N LEU A 29 -23.65 -16.87 -32.87
CA LEU A 29 -23.79 -15.42 -32.85
C LEU A 29 -23.14 -14.79 -34.11
N PRO A 30 -23.87 -13.98 -34.90
CA PRO A 30 -23.30 -13.29 -36.05
C PRO A 30 -22.22 -12.28 -35.65
N VAL A 31 -21.28 -12.02 -36.57
CA VAL A 31 -20.25 -11.00 -36.39
C VAL A 31 -20.90 -9.63 -36.15
N GLY A 32 -20.43 -8.91 -35.14
CA GLY A 32 -20.95 -7.60 -34.75
C GLY A 32 -22.14 -7.64 -33.80
N GLN A 33 -22.64 -8.82 -33.42
CA GLN A 33 -23.64 -8.95 -32.36
C GLN A 33 -22.98 -9.21 -31.00
N MET A 34 -23.66 -8.80 -29.94
CA MET A 34 -23.24 -8.98 -28.55
C MET A 34 -24.47 -9.28 -27.70
N VAL A 35 -24.38 -10.30 -26.85
CA VAL A 35 -25.40 -10.61 -25.85
C VAL A 35 -25.04 -9.84 -24.58
N GLN A 36 -25.91 -8.92 -24.17
CA GLN A 36 -25.72 -8.06 -23.01
C GLN A 36 -27.06 -7.86 -22.30
N THR A 37 -27.02 -7.36 -21.06
CA THR A 37 -28.22 -6.86 -20.37
C THR A 37 -28.58 -5.47 -20.88
N GLU A 38 -29.82 -5.03 -20.63
CA GLU A 38 -30.25 -3.67 -21.01
C GLU A 38 -29.50 -2.55 -20.27
N ALA A 39 -28.97 -2.86 -19.08
CA ALA A 39 -28.22 -1.90 -18.26
C ALA A 39 -26.74 -1.78 -18.64
N PHE A 40 -26.19 -2.71 -19.42
CA PHE A 40 -24.78 -2.72 -19.76
C PHE A 40 -24.47 -1.73 -20.89
N SER A 41 -23.38 -0.98 -20.74
CA SER A 41 -22.88 -0.08 -21.77
C SER A 41 -21.46 -0.44 -22.20
N LEU A 42 -21.17 -0.26 -23.50
CA LEU A 42 -19.81 -0.39 -24.02
C LEU A 42 -18.85 0.64 -23.43
N PHE A 43 -19.37 1.77 -22.94
CA PHE A 43 -18.56 2.78 -22.28
C PHE A 43 -18.03 2.27 -20.94
N GLU A 44 -18.86 1.61 -20.13
CA GLU A 44 -18.41 0.94 -18.89
C GLU A 44 -17.45 -0.21 -19.18
N ALA A 45 -17.62 -0.89 -20.32
CA ALA A 45 -16.71 -1.96 -20.73
C ALA A 45 -15.28 -1.47 -21.00
N MET A 46 -15.08 -0.18 -21.30
CA MET A 46 -13.75 0.38 -21.58
C MET A 46 -12.83 0.41 -20.35
N SER A 47 -13.37 0.41 -19.13
CA SER A 47 -12.59 0.33 -17.89
C SER A 47 -12.40 -1.11 -17.40
N ALA A 48 -12.92 -2.12 -18.12
CA ALA A 48 -12.80 -3.51 -17.71
C ALA A 48 -11.35 -4.01 -17.83
N VAL A 49 -10.92 -4.78 -16.83
CA VAL A 49 -9.62 -5.45 -16.84
C VAL A 49 -9.68 -6.72 -17.69
N GLU A 50 -8.71 -6.87 -18.60
CA GLU A 50 -8.54 -8.08 -19.41
C GLU A 50 -7.62 -9.08 -18.69
N ILE A 51 -8.20 -10.20 -18.23
CA ILE A 51 -7.46 -11.26 -17.54
C ILE A 51 -6.40 -11.87 -18.46
N GLY A 52 -5.19 -12.03 -17.95
CA GLY A 52 -4.05 -12.62 -18.68
C GLY A 52 -3.30 -11.64 -19.59
N ASN A 53 -3.74 -10.38 -19.70
CA ASN A 53 -3.00 -9.35 -20.41
C ASN A 53 -1.96 -8.70 -19.47
N PRO A 54 -0.65 -8.79 -19.74
CA PRO A 54 0.39 -8.33 -18.81
C PRO A 54 0.36 -6.83 -18.50
N LYS A 55 -0.32 -6.02 -19.33
CA LYS A 55 -0.46 -4.56 -19.13
C LYS A 55 -1.72 -4.19 -18.35
N MET A 56 -2.77 -5.02 -18.41
CA MET A 56 -4.08 -4.73 -17.80
C MET A 56 -4.30 -5.55 -16.51
N ASP A 57 -3.72 -6.75 -16.45
CA ASP A 57 -3.85 -7.70 -15.36
C ASP A 57 -2.53 -7.78 -14.58
N ALA A 58 -2.52 -7.18 -13.39
CA ALA A 58 -1.37 -7.22 -12.49
C ALA A 58 -0.99 -8.66 -12.08
N ALA A 59 -1.93 -9.60 -12.08
CA ALA A 59 -1.67 -11.01 -11.76
C ALA A 59 -1.10 -11.81 -12.94
N ALA A 60 -1.08 -11.25 -14.16
CA ALA A 60 -0.56 -11.94 -15.34
C ALA A 60 0.98 -12.00 -15.41
N SER A 61 1.67 -11.06 -14.74
CA SER A 61 3.12 -10.84 -14.94
C SER A 61 4.01 -11.33 -13.79
N ALA A 62 3.45 -11.72 -12.65
CA ALA A 62 4.21 -12.23 -11.51
C ALA A 62 3.38 -13.23 -10.71
N THR A 63 4.04 -14.19 -10.06
CA THR A 63 3.45 -14.86 -8.89
C THR A 63 3.56 -13.87 -7.74
N PRO A 64 2.46 -13.21 -7.31
CA PRO A 64 2.56 -12.22 -6.25
C PRO A 64 2.99 -12.93 -4.95
N LEU A 65 4.17 -12.57 -4.44
CA LEU A 65 4.54 -12.94 -3.08
C LEU A 65 3.68 -12.12 -2.12
N SER A 66 3.16 -12.75 -1.07
CA SER A 66 2.49 -12.01 -0.01
C SER A 66 3.48 -11.12 0.74
N VAL A 67 2.96 -10.09 1.40
CA VAL A 67 3.76 -9.22 2.29
C VAL A 67 4.54 -10.07 3.31
N ASP A 68 3.88 -11.08 3.90
CA ASP A 68 4.51 -11.98 4.87
C ASP A 68 5.62 -12.84 4.26
N GLN A 69 5.47 -13.28 3.01
CA GLN A 69 6.52 -14.03 2.30
C GLN A 69 7.73 -13.15 2.03
N LEU A 70 7.53 -11.93 1.50
CA LEU A 70 8.63 -10.98 1.27
C LEU A 70 9.40 -10.66 2.55
N ILE A 71 8.69 -10.57 3.66
CA ILE A 71 9.27 -10.33 4.98
C ILE A 71 10.07 -11.55 5.46
N ALA A 72 9.53 -12.75 5.31
CA ALA A 72 10.22 -13.99 5.64
C ALA A 72 11.50 -14.18 4.80
N ASP A 73 11.49 -13.70 3.56
CA ASP A 73 12.65 -13.68 2.65
C ASP A 73 13.67 -12.57 2.99
N GLY A 74 13.39 -11.75 4.00
CA GLY A 74 14.32 -10.73 4.52
C GLY A 74 14.26 -9.39 3.79
N ALA A 75 13.22 -9.11 3.00
CA ALA A 75 13.12 -7.85 2.24
C ALA A 75 12.97 -6.59 3.12
N ALA A 76 12.59 -6.74 4.40
CA ALA A 76 12.48 -5.65 5.36
C ALA A 76 12.96 -6.09 6.76
N PRO A 77 14.28 -6.07 7.02
CA PRO A 77 14.82 -6.41 8.34
C PRO A 77 14.45 -5.35 9.39
N VAL A 78 14.33 -5.79 10.65
CA VAL A 78 13.97 -4.90 11.80
C VAL A 78 15.20 -4.49 12.63
N ASP A 79 16.29 -5.24 12.53
CA ASP A 79 17.59 -4.89 13.10
C ASP A 79 18.37 -4.09 12.06
N LEU A 80 18.30 -2.76 12.17
CA LEU A 80 18.85 -1.81 11.20
C LEU A 80 19.95 -0.99 11.87
N SER A 81 21.07 -0.80 11.14
CA SER A 81 22.06 0.19 11.54
C SER A 81 21.50 1.61 11.40
N ASN A 82 22.13 2.58 12.08
CA ASN A 82 21.71 3.98 11.97
C ASN A 82 21.70 4.49 10.52
N ASP A 83 22.69 4.09 9.70
CA ASP A 83 22.77 4.47 8.29
C ASP A 83 21.62 3.87 7.48
N GLN A 84 21.23 2.63 7.77
CA GLN A 84 20.07 1.99 7.12
C GLN A 84 18.75 2.65 7.53
N VAL A 85 18.60 3.02 8.80
CA VAL A 85 17.42 3.75 9.28
C VAL A 85 17.31 5.10 8.55
N LEU A 86 18.41 5.84 8.43
CA LEU A 86 18.44 7.10 7.67
C LEU A 86 18.09 6.88 6.20
N ALA A 87 18.64 5.86 5.56
CA ALA A 87 18.33 5.54 4.17
C ALA A 87 16.83 5.22 3.96
N VAL A 88 16.19 4.52 4.90
CA VAL A 88 14.74 4.25 4.85
C VAL A 88 13.94 5.55 5.02
N ILE A 89 14.32 6.40 5.98
CA ILE A 89 13.69 7.71 6.22
C ILE A 89 13.76 8.58 4.96
N ASP A 90 14.96 8.73 4.37
CA ASP A 90 15.19 9.52 3.17
C ASP A 90 14.37 8.99 1.98
N ARG A 91 14.29 7.66 1.83
CA ARG A 91 13.49 7.05 0.78
C ARG A 91 12.01 7.29 0.97
N LEU A 92 11.49 7.17 2.20
CA LEU A 92 10.10 7.45 2.53
C LEU A 92 9.75 8.92 2.26
N LEU A 93 10.63 9.85 2.63
CA LEU A 93 10.45 11.28 2.35
C LEU A 93 10.38 11.57 0.84
N ALA A 94 11.26 10.94 0.05
CA ALA A 94 11.22 11.06 -1.40
C ALA A 94 9.95 10.47 -2.02
N MET A 95 9.44 9.36 -1.47
CA MET A 95 8.20 8.74 -1.93
C MET A 95 6.96 9.58 -1.56
N GLU A 96 6.93 10.18 -0.37
CA GLU A 96 5.89 11.13 0.04
C GLU A 96 5.88 12.37 -0.86
N ALA A 97 7.05 12.93 -1.16
CA ALA A 97 7.18 14.00 -2.14
C ALA A 97 6.66 13.57 -3.52
N THR A 98 6.99 12.36 -3.98
CA THR A 98 6.52 11.83 -5.27
C THR A 98 5.00 11.69 -5.31
N TRP A 99 4.38 11.24 -4.22
CA TRP A 99 2.93 11.18 -4.08
C TRP A 99 2.28 12.57 -4.20
N HIS A 100 2.87 13.59 -3.56
CA HIS A 100 2.38 14.97 -3.69
C HIS A 100 2.46 15.55 -5.10
N HIS A 101 3.22 14.94 -6.01
CA HIS A 101 3.29 15.31 -7.42
C HIS A 101 2.33 14.49 -8.32
N GLY A 102 1.35 13.80 -7.74
CA GLY A 102 0.26 13.13 -8.48
C GLY A 102 0.46 11.63 -8.71
N ALA A 103 1.54 11.02 -8.21
CA ALA A 103 1.68 9.56 -8.24
C ALA A 103 0.69 8.89 -7.27
N ALA A 104 0.37 7.62 -7.46
CA ALA A 104 -0.53 6.90 -6.55
C ALA A 104 0.15 6.56 -5.21
N LEU A 105 -0.61 6.64 -4.12
CA LEU A 105 -0.10 6.35 -2.78
C LEU A 105 0.37 4.88 -2.64
N ALA A 106 -0.39 3.94 -3.22
CA ALA A 106 -0.04 2.51 -3.27
C ALA A 106 1.23 2.21 -4.07
N GLN A 107 1.61 3.10 -5.00
CA GLN A 107 2.79 2.95 -5.86
C GLN A 107 4.00 3.77 -5.37
N THR A 108 3.84 4.51 -4.27
CA THR A 108 4.88 5.35 -3.68
C THR A 108 5.13 4.95 -2.23
N VAL A 109 4.55 5.66 -1.26
CA VAL A 109 4.81 5.50 0.18
C VAL A 109 4.55 4.06 0.64
N TYR A 110 3.43 3.47 0.23
CA TYR A 110 3.02 2.13 0.65
C TYR A 110 3.65 0.99 -0.17
N THR A 111 4.64 1.29 -1.02
CA THR A 111 5.56 0.26 -1.53
C THR A 111 6.53 -0.22 -0.45
N SER A 112 6.73 0.58 0.61
CA SER A 112 7.56 0.21 1.76
C SER A 112 6.85 -0.81 2.64
N LEU A 113 7.48 -1.97 2.85
CA LEU A 113 7.00 -3.00 3.79
C LEU A 113 6.93 -2.49 5.24
N TYR A 114 7.74 -1.47 5.59
CA TYR A 114 7.66 -0.83 6.91
C TYR A 114 6.37 -0.03 7.09
N MET A 115 5.84 0.58 6.03
CA MET A 115 4.53 1.26 6.06
C MET A 115 3.36 0.27 6.10
N LEU A 116 3.51 -0.90 5.48
CA LEU A 116 2.47 -1.94 5.46
C LEU A 116 2.35 -2.69 6.79
N GLN A 117 3.45 -2.86 7.53
CA GLN A 117 3.47 -3.54 8.81
C GLN A 117 4.34 -2.79 9.85
N PRO A 118 3.90 -1.60 10.31
CA PRO A 118 4.68 -0.75 11.21
C PRO A 118 4.93 -1.38 12.58
N ASP A 119 4.02 -2.22 13.07
CA ASP A 119 4.09 -2.81 14.42
C ASP A 119 5.32 -3.70 14.62
N ARG A 120 5.89 -4.20 13.53
CA ARG A 120 7.13 -5.00 13.55
C ARG A 120 8.34 -4.21 14.05
N LEU A 121 8.30 -2.88 13.99
CA LEU A 121 9.43 -2.01 14.35
C LEU A 121 9.45 -1.62 15.83
N GLU A 122 8.35 -1.78 16.58
CA GLU A 122 8.21 -1.22 17.93
C GLU A 122 9.28 -1.72 18.92
N GLY A 123 9.63 -3.00 18.83
CA GLY A 123 10.59 -3.64 19.72
C GLY A 123 12.06 -3.44 19.31
N SER A 124 12.32 -3.22 18.01
CA SER A 124 13.68 -3.24 17.45
C SER A 124 14.20 -1.84 17.09
N CYS A 125 13.35 -1.01 16.48
CA CYS A 125 13.73 0.34 16.04
C CYS A 125 12.62 1.35 16.35
N PRO A 126 12.52 1.83 17.61
CA PRO A 126 11.46 2.76 18.02
C PRO A 126 11.45 4.08 17.25
N LEU A 127 12.62 4.53 16.77
CA LEU A 127 12.74 5.73 15.96
C LEU A 127 12.04 5.56 14.60
N LEU A 128 12.36 4.49 13.88
CA LEU A 128 11.74 4.22 12.58
C LEU A 128 10.25 3.94 12.73
N ALA A 129 9.84 3.23 13.79
CA ALA A 129 8.44 3.02 14.13
C ALA A 129 7.68 4.36 14.29
N ALA A 130 8.23 5.30 15.06
CA ALA A 130 7.65 6.62 15.25
C ALA A 130 7.60 7.43 13.94
N TYR A 131 8.66 7.35 13.12
CA TYR A 131 8.71 8.02 11.83
C TYR A 131 7.64 7.50 10.86
N VAL A 132 7.55 6.17 10.70
CA VAL A 132 6.56 5.52 9.84
C VAL A 132 5.12 5.89 10.24
N ARG A 133 4.83 5.94 11.54
CA ARG A 133 3.53 6.41 12.05
C ARG A 133 3.28 7.88 11.75
N GLY A 134 4.31 8.71 11.92
CA GLY A 134 4.27 10.11 11.50
C GLY A 134 3.90 10.25 10.02
N VAL A 135 4.54 9.50 9.14
CA VAL A 135 4.26 9.50 7.69
C VAL A 135 2.84 8.99 7.40
N ALA A 136 2.37 7.96 8.09
CA ALA A 136 0.99 7.48 7.94
C ALA A 136 -0.04 8.55 8.35
N ALA A 137 0.22 9.26 9.45
CA ALA A 137 -0.60 10.36 9.93
C ALA A 137 -0.58 11.57 8.97
N THR A 138 0.59 11.94 8.41
CA THR A 138 0.68 13.01 7.40
C THR A 138 -0.08 12.64 6.14
N CYS A 139 0.08 11.41 5.65
CA CYS A 139 -0.65 10.93 4.48
C CYS A 139 -2.17 10.96 4.72
N SER A 140 -2.62 10.56 5.91
CA SER A 140 -4.04 10.61 6.29
C SER A 140 -4.58 12.05 6.35
N ALA A 141 -3.82 12.96 6.94
CA ALA A 141 -4.18 14.38 7.03
C ALA A 141 -4.24 15.06 5.66
N VAL A 142 -3.24 14.83 4.80
CA VAL A 142 -3.21 15.37 3.43
C VAL A 142 -4.39 14.82 2.63
N ARG A 143 -4.65 13.51 2.71
CA ARG A 143 -5.80 12.90 2.03
C ARG A 143 -7.12 13.51 2.49
N TRP A 144 -7.29 13.75 3.80
CA TRP A 144 -8.49 14.43 4.32
C TRP A 144 -8.61 15.87 3.79
N LEU A 145 -7.52 16.64 3.77
CA LEU A 145 -7.52 18.01 3.24
C LEU A 145 -7.92 18.04 1.77
N VAL A 146 -7.38 17.13 0.95
CA VAL A 146 -7.68 17.04 -0.48
C VAL A 146 -9.15 16.67 -0.71
N LEU A 147 -9.66 15.67 0.03
CA LEU A 147 -11.08 15.26 -0.04
C LEU A 147 -12.05 16.38 0.32
N ASN A 148 -11.67 17.28 1.23
CA ASN A 148 -12.51 18.40 1.67
C ASN A 148 -12.19 19.72 0.92
N GLY A 149 -11.15 19.74 0.09
CA GLY A 149 -10.55 20.95 -0.45
C GLY A 149 -11.05 21.39 -1.83
N ALA A 150 -12.14 20.79 -2.33
CA ALA A 150 -12.62 20.97 -3.70
C ALA A 150 -11.51 20.73 -4.77
N VAL A 151 -10.67 19.74 -4.52
CA VAL A 151 -9.58 19.32 -5.41
C VAL A 151 -10.11 18.30 -6.42
N SER A 152 -9.69 18.38 -7.68
CA SER A 152 -10.04 17.39 -8.70
C SER A 152 -9.20 16.12 -8.51
N GLU A 153 -9.86 14.99 -8.26
CA GLU A 153 -9.21 13.68 -8.20
C GLU A 153 -8.57 13.33 -9.55
N GLU A 154 -7.36 12.75 -9.51
CA GLU A 154 -6.55 12.32 -10.67
C GLU A 154 -6.10 13.43 -11.64
N GLU A 155 -6.60 14.66 -11.49
CA GLU A 155 -6.09 15.85 -12.18
C GLU A 155 -5.08 16.59 -11.30
N ASP A 156 -5.48 16.97 -10.08
CA ASP A 156 -4.64 17.72 -9.15
C ASP A 156 -3.90 16.79 -8.18
N PHE A 157 -4.55 15.71 -7.75
CA PHE A 157 -4.02 14.83 -6.71
C PHE A 157 -4.59 13.41 -6.80
N ASN A 158 -3.76 12.40 -6.52
CA ASN A 158 -4.20 11.01 -6.43
C ASN A 158 -4.55 10.63 -4.97
N ILE A 159 -5.85 10.53 -4.70
CA ILE A 159 -6.40 10.23 -3.35
C ILE A 159 -6.72 8.75 -3.11
N LEU A 160 -6.53 7.91 -4.13
CA LEU A 160 -6.92 6.51 -4.10
C LEU A 160 -6.03 5.72 -3.15
N ALA A 161 -6.64 5.32 -2.02
CA ALA A 161 -5.99 4.52 -1.00
C ALA A 161 -6.09 3.02 -1.27
N MET A 162 -7.02 2.54 -2.10
CA MET A 162 -7.09 1.12 -2.53
C MET A 162 -6.95 0.07 -1.41
N GLY A 163 -7.60 0.29 -0.26
CA GLY A 163 -7.55 -0.64 0.88
C GLY A 163 -6.25 -0.59 1.70
N LEU A 164 -5.41 0.44 1.51
CA LEU A 164 -4.23 0.69 2.33
C LEU A 164 -4.59 1.01 3.79
N PRO A 165 -3.73 0.63 4.75
CA PRO A 165 -3.90 0.96 6.16
C PRO A 165 -3.45 2.41 6.42
N LEU A 166 -4.13 3.36 5.80
CA LEU A 166 -4.17 4.76 6.22
C LEU A 166 -5.11 4.77 7.42
N GLU A 167 -4.58 4.98 8.62
CA GLU A 167 -5.25 4.74 9.89
C GLU A 167 -6.77 4.97 9.84
N GLU A 168 -7.53 3.94 10.24
CA GLU A 168 -9.00 3.92 10.27
C GLU A 168 -9.61 4.94 11.23
N THR A 169 -8.78 5.79 11.86
CA THR A 169 -9.18 6.86 12.75
C THR A 169 -9.36 8.17 11.97
N PRO A 170 -10.59 8.73 11.94
CA PRO A 170 -10.81 10.03 11.32
C PRO A 170 -9.89 11.07 11.98
N PRO A 171 -9.29 11.98 11.20
CA PRO A 171 -8.41 13.00 11.75
C PRO A 171 -9.17 13.77 12.83
N PRO A 172 -8.49 14.18 13.91
CA PRO A 172 -9.15 14.83 15.02
C PRO A 172 -9.88 16.11 14.56
N PRO A 173 -11.07 16.38 15.10
CA PRO A 173 -11.92 17.46 14.61
C PRO A 173 -11.19 18.81 14.65
N GLY A 174 -11.25 19.55 13.54
CA GLY A 174 -10.65 20.88 13.42
C GLY A 174 -9.19 20.90 12.94
N GLY A 175 -8.66 19.80 12.40
CA GLY A 175 -7.26 19.75 11.93
C GLY A 175 -6.26 19.78 13.08
N ALA A 176 -6.68 19.31 14.27
CA ALA A 176 -5.77 19.17 15.39
C ALA A 176 -4.63 18.20 15.02
N ARG A 177 -3.44 18.46 15.58
CA ARG A 177 -2.30 17.57 15.35
C ARG A 177 -2.59 16.23 15.99
N ASP A 178 -2.11 15.15 15.39
CA ASP A 178 -1.99 13.90 16.12
C ASP A 178 -0.93 14.08 17.21
N GLU A 179 -1.38 14.47 18.40
CA GLU A 179 -0.52 14.75 19.54
C GLU A 179 0.26 13.50 19.97
N ALA A 180 -0.27 12.29 19.73
CA ALA A 180 0.39 11.04 20.07
C ALA A 180 1.56 10.77 19.11
N ALA A 181 1.36 10.92 17.80
CA ALA A 181 2.41 10.79 16.81
C ALA A 181 3.52 11.85 17.01
N VAL A 182 3.14 13.11 17.25
CA VAL A 182 4.09 14.20 17.53
C VAL A 182 4.87 13.96 18.81
N ALA A 183 4.22 13.48 19.88
CA ALA A 183 4.90 13.15 21.13
C ALA A 183 5.87 11.96 20.97
N ALA A 184 5.48 10.92 20.22
CA ALA A 184 6.34 9.77 19.94
C ALA A 184 7.60 10.17 19.16
N LEU A 185 7.44 11.02 18.13
CA LEU A 185 8.57 11.60 17.39
C LEU A 185 9.47 12.46 18.26
N GLY A 186 8.88 13.31 19.11
CA GLY A 186 9.63 14.14 20.07
C GLY A 186 10.47 13.28 21.03
N ALA A 187 9.86 12.24 21.61
CA ALA A 187 10.55 11.32 22.50
C ALA A 187 11.68 10.54 21.79
N ALA A 188 11.47 10.14 20.53
CA ALA A 188 12.52 9.49 19.73
C ALA A 188 13.69 10.44 19.42
N LEU A 189 13.40 11.70 19.10
CA LEU A 189 14.41 12.73 18.87
C LEU A 189 15.23 13.02 20.13
N ASP A 190 14.59 13.08 21.30
CA ASP A 190 15.29 13.32 22.56
C ASP A 190 16.22 12.15 22.93
N LYS A 191 15.80 10.91 22.66
CA LYS A 191 16.66 9.72 22.81
C LYS A 191 17.89 9.79 21.89
N LEU A 192 17.70 10.18 20.63
CA LEU A 192 18.82 10.37 19.68
C LEU A 192 19.81 11.45 20.16
N LYS A 193 19.30 12.61 20.61
CA LYS A 193 20.13 13.68 21.14
C LYS A 193 20.92 13.23 22.38
N ALA A 194 20.28 12.47 23.27
CA ALA A 194 20.95 11.92 24.45
C ALA A 194 22.06 10.91 24.06
N ALA A 195 21.79 10.03 23.09
CA ALA A 195 22.78 9.09 22.57
C ALA A 195 23.96 9.80 21.88
N ALA A 196 23.69 10.83 21.07
CA ALA A 196 24.72 11.64 20.43
C ALA A 196 25.60 12.37 21.47
N LYS A 197 24.99 12.89 22.54
CA LYS A 197 25.71 13.52 23.66
C LYS A 197 26.61 12.53 24.41
N ALA A 198 26.15 11.29 24.61
CA ALA A 198 26.94 10.23 25.23
C ALA A 198 28.12 9.77 24.34
N ALA A 199 27.92 9.70 23.02
CA ALA A 199 28.98 9.39 22.06
C ALA A 199 30.04 10.51 21.97
N GLY A 200 29.62 11.78 22.07
CA GLY A 200 30.52 12.94 22.07
C GLY A 200 31.36 13.13 23.34
N THR A 201 31.11 12.35 24.40
CA THR A 201 31.92 12.37 25.64
C THR A 201 33.05 11.33 25.68
N GLY A 202 33.23 10.54 24.62
CA GLY A 202 34.40 9.68 24.45
C GLY A 202 35.62 10.50 24.00
N ALA A 203 36.60 10.68 24.90
CA ALA A 203 37.88 11.31 24.58
C ALA A 203 38.56 10.63 23.38
N PRO A 204 39.28 11.38 22.51
CA PRO A 204 40.04 10.77 21.42
C PRO A 204 41.13 9.84 21.99
N PRO A 205 41.46 8.72 21.31
CA PRO A 205 42.53 7.85 21.76
C PRO A 205 43.84 8.66 21.80
N ALA A 206 44.48 8.67 22.98
CA ALA A 206 45.84 9.16 23.11
C ALA A 206 46.75 8.27 22.24
N LEU A 207 47.62 8.93 21.46
CA LEU A 207 48.67 8.32 20.64
C LEU A 207 49.49 7.28 21.40
#